data_AF-A0AAU9PHP1-F1
#
_entry.id   AF-A0AAU9PHP1-F1
#
_cell.length_a   1.000
_cell.length_b   1.000
_cell.length_c   1.000
_cell.angle_alpha   90.00
_cell.angle_beta   90.00
_cell.angle_gamma   90.00
#
_symmetry.space_group_name_H-M   'P 1'
#
loop_
_entity.id
_entity.type
_entity.pdbx_description
1 polymer ?
#
loop_
_entity_poly.entity_id
_entity_poly.type
_entity_poly.pdbx_seq_one_letter_code
_entity_poly.pdbx_strand_id
1 'polypeptide(L)'
;MSQYIPTLDYYGNGLPLVCTMYASSECYFGVNLNPLCKPSEVSYTLIPTMAYFEFLPVHRNNGVTSSISMPKSLNEKEQQELVDLSDVKLGQEYELVVTTYAGLYRYRVGDVLRVAGFKNKSPQFNFICRKNVALSIDSDKTDEVELHKAVENAVTHLMPFDVTLTEYTSFADTTTIPGHYVIFWELSVNNEATPVPPSVFEDCCLAIEESLNSVYRQGRASDKSIGPLEIKIVENGTFDKLMDYAISLGASINQYKTPRCVKFAPIIELLSSRVASSYFSPKCPKWVPGHKQWGNVS
;
A
#
# COMPACT_ATOMS: atom_id res chain seq x y z
N MET A 1 -0.99 9.49 1.53
CA MET A 1 -0.75 10.94 1.31
C MET A 1 0.20 11.60 2.31
N SER A 2 0.36 11.13 3.56
CA SER A 2 1.32 11.73 4.49
C SER A 2 2.77 11.77 3.97
N GLN A 3 3.14 10.84 3.09
CA GLN A 3 4.43 10.81 2.39
C GLN A 3 4.77 12.09 1.60
N TYR A 4 3.77 12.87 1.16
CA TYR A 4 3.98 14.10 0.41
C TYR A 4 4.12 15.36 1.28
N ILE A 5 3.93 15.24 2.61
CA ILE A 5 3.99 16.41 3.52
C ILE A 5 5.30 17.19 3.35
N PRO A 6 6.50 16.56 3.39
CA PRO A 6 7.76 17.31 3.26
C PRO A 6 7.88 18.06 1.92
N THR A 7 7.46 17.42 0.82
CA THR A 7 7.48 18.02 -0.52
C THR A 7 6.50 19.20 -0.62
N LEU A 8 5.31 19.05 -0.05
CA LEU A 8 4.31 20.12 -0.02
C LEU A 8 4.75 21.28 0.88
N ASP A 9 5.41 21.01 2.01
CA ASP A 9 5.96 22.05 2.89
C ASP A 9 7.07 22.84 2.18
N TYR A 10 7.93 22.16 1.42
CA TYR A 10 8.99 22.79 0.62
C TYR A 10 8.41 23.76 -0.42
N TYR A 11 7.46 23.31 -1.24
CA TYR A 11 6.87 24.16 -2.28
C TYR A 11 5.87 25.17 -1.74
N GLY A 12 5.15 24.82 -0.67
CA GLY A 12 4.15 25.65 -0.01
C GLY A 12 4.75 26.71 0.90
N ASN A 13 6.06 26.67 1.18
CA ASN A 13 6.76 27.61 2.05
C ASN A 13 6.04 27.80 3.42
N GLY A 14 5.63 26.69 4.04
CA GLY A 14 4.94 26.69 5.33
C GLY A 14 3.46 27.08 5.30
N LEU A 15 2.82 27.09 4.14
CA LEU A 15 1.36 27.22 4.05
C LEU A 15 0.65 26.07 4.79
N PRO A 16 -0.48 26.34 5.49
CA PRO A 16 -1.24 25.30 6.17
C PRO A 16 -1.74 24.22 5.19
N LEU A 17 -1.40 22.96 5.47
CA LEU A 17 -1.93 21.81 4.74
C LEU A 17 -3.29 21.39 5.34
N VAL A 18 -4.35 21.52 4.55
CA VAL A 18 -5.73 21.32 5.00
C VAL A 18 -6.29 19.99 4.52
N CYS A 19 -6.68 19.12 5.45
CA CYS A 19 -7.39 17.87 5.17
C CYS A 19 -8.85 18.01 5.60
N THR A 20 -9.76 18.25 4.67
CA THR A 20 -11.16 18.64 4.97
C THR A 20 -12.10 17.47 5.22
N MET A 21 -11.94 16.38 4.48
CA MET A 21 -12.96 15.33 4.40
C MET A 21 -12.36 13.92 4.38
N TYR A 22 -13.16 12.96 4.82
CA TYR A 22 -12.91 11.53 4.73
C TYR A 22 -14.10 10.88 4.01
N ALA A 23 -13.84 10.28 2.86
CA ALA A 23 -14.85 9.69 1.98
C ALA A 23 -14.24 8.57 1.12
N SER A 24 -15.10 7.73 0.56
CA SER A 24 -14.75 6.73 -0.45
C SER A 24 -15.82 6.65 -1.55
N SER A 25 -15.58 5.80 -2.55
CA SER A 25 -16.57 5.52 -3.60
C SER A 25 -17.82 4.84 -3.04
N GLU A 26 -17.70 4.07 -1.94
CA GLU A 26 -18.80 3.37 -1.30
C GLU A 26 -19.69 4.29 -0.45
N CYS A 27 -19.11 5.31 0.20
CA CYS A 27 -19.83 6.21 1.09
C CYS A 27 -18.99 7.47 1.43
N TYR A 28 -19.65 8.59 1.64
CA TYR A 28 -19.05 9.77 2.28
C TYR A 28 -19.16 9.62 3.80
N PHE A 29 -18.05 9.74 4.52
CA PHE A 29 -18.01 9.35 5.93
C PHE A 29 -18.08 10.53 6.89
N GLY A 30 -17.15 11.47 6.76
CA GLY A 30 -16.89 12.46 7.80
C GLY A 30 -16.10 13.67 7.34
N VAL A 31 -16.01 14.65 8.24
CA VAL A 31 -15.31 15.92 8.01
C VAL A 31 -14.36 16.22 9.15
N ASN A 32 -13.28 16.93 8.84
CA ASN A 32 -12.37 17.47 9.84
C ASN A 32 -12.93 18.77 10.40
N LEU A 33 -13.30 18.76 11.69
CA LEU A 33 -13.87 19.92 12.37
C LEU A 33 -12.81 20.95 12.79
N ASN A 34 -11.52 20.61 12.68
CA ASN A 34 -10.40 21.52 12.89
C ASN A 34 -9.46 21.50 11.67
N PRO A 35 -9.86 22.11 10.54
CA PRO A 35 -9.15 21.98 9.26
C PRO A 35 -7.72 22.56 9.27
N LEU A 36 -7.38 23.44 10.21
CA LEU A 36 -6.07 24.07 10.32
C LEU A 36 -5.14 23.37 11.34
N CYS A 37 -5.53 22.21 11.88
CA CYS A 37 -4.64 21.42 12.72
C CYS A 37 -3.42 20.92 11.95
N LYS A 38 -2.39 20.49 12.67
CA LYS A 38 -1.21 19.87 12.04
C LYS A 38 -1.63 18.59 11.31
N PRO A 39 -1.01 18.25 10.17
CA PRO A 39 -1.30 17.01 9.44
C PRO A 39 -1.22 15.73 10.30
N SER A 40 -0.34 15.70 11.30
CA SER A 40 -0.18 14.58 12.24
C SER A 40 -1.30 14.45 13.28
N GLU A 41 -2.14 15.48 13.44
CA GLU A 41 -3.19 15.59 14.44
C GLU A 41 -4.60 15.51 13.83
N VAL A 42 -4.70 15.32 12.51
CA VAL A 42 -5.98 15.27 11.79
C VAL A 42 -6.88 14.18 12.37
N SER A 43 -8.11 14.58 12.66
CA SER A 43 -9.18 13.67 13.07
C SER A 43 -10.47 14.00 12.32
N TYR A 44 -11.16 12.96 11.86
CA TYR A 44 -12.41 13.09 11.12
C TYR A 44 -13.59 12.74 12.02
N THR A 45 -14.59 13.61 12.05
CA THR A 45 -15.86 13.35 12.74
C THR A 45 -16.83 12.74 11.74
N LEU A 46 -17.26 11.50 11.99
CA LEU A 46 -18.24 10.84 11.15
C LEU A 46 -19.59 11.55 11.26
N ILE A 47 -20.25 11.75 10.11
CA ILE A 47 -21.56 12.41 10.04
C ILE A 47 -22.64 11.31 10.13
N PRO A 48 -23.38 11.20 11.25
CA PRO A 48 -24.23 10.02 11.52
C PRO A 48 -25.38 9.80 10.52
N THR A 49 -25.70 10.80 9.69
CA THR A 49 -26.77 10.74 8.69
C THR A 49 -26.31 10.17 7.35
N MET A 50 -25.02 9.91 7.16
CA MET A 50 -24.48 9.50 5.85
C MET A 50 -24.66 8.00 5.56
N ALA A 51 -24.51 7.19 6.60
CA ALA A 51 -24.69 5.74 6.57
C ALA A 51 -24.87 5.25 8.01
N TYR A 52 -25.28 3.99 8.17
CA TYR A 52 -25.16 3.32 9.45
C TYR A 52 -23.74 2.77 9.59
N PHE A 53 -23.07 3.14 10.69
CA PHE A 53 -21.66 2.88 10.94
C PHE A 53 -21.49 1.88 12.08
N GLU A 54 -20.80 0.79 11.78
CA GLU A 54 -20.39 -0.24 12.73
C GLU A 54 -18.85 -0.36 12.73
N PHE A 55 -18.29 -0.86 13.82
CA PHE A 55 -16.85 -0.89 14.04
C PHE A 55 -16.41 -2.27 14.52
N LEU A 56 -15.54 -2.92 13.74
CA LEU A 56 -14.95 -4.20 14.12
C LEU A 56 -13.62 -3.97 14.89
N PRO A 57 -13.49 -4.38 16.15
CA PRO A 57 -12.26 -4.18 16.92
C PRO A 57 -11.03 -4.78 16.23
N VAL A 58 -9.92 -4.04 16.20
CA VAL A 58 -8.62 -4.55 15.72
C VAL A 58 -7.72 -4.87 16.90
N HIS A 59 -7.42 -6.15 17.07
CA HIS A 59 -6.43 -6.63 18.06
C HIS A 59 -5.11 -6.90 17.35
N ARG A 60 -4.09 -6.06 17.58
CA ARG A 60 -2.72 -6.35 17.11
C ARG A 60 -2.11 -7.41 18.03
N ASN A 61 -2.11 -8.67 17.61
CA ASN A 61 -1.24 -9.67 18.23
C ASN A 61 0.21 -9.45 17.75
N ASN A 62 1.18 -9.55 18.67
CA ASN A 62 2.62 -9.36 18.46
C ASN A 62 3.28 -10.47 17.60
N GLY A 63 2.68 -10.88 16.51
CA GLY A 63 3.27 -11.87 15.62
C GLY A 63 2.42 -12.11 14.38
N VAL A 64 2.96 -11.68 13.24
CA VAL A 64 2.48 -11.98 11.89
C VAL A 64 1.08 -11.44 11.61
N THR A 65 1.02 -10.31 10.91
CA THR A 65 -0.14 -9.98 10.08
C THR A 65 -0.32 -11.12 9.08
N SER A 66 -1.22 -12.07 9.39
CA SER A 66 -1.64 -13.10 8.47
C SER A 66 -2.33 -12.42 7.29
N SER A 67 -1.55 -12.17 6.25
CA SER A 67 -1.93 -11.72 4.91
C SER A 67 -2.69 -12.83 4.19
N ILE A 68 -3.83 -13.20 4.74
CA ILE A 68 -4.85 -13.98 4.03
C ILE A 68 -5.93 -12.97 3.66
N SER A 69 -6.29 -12.93 2.38
CA SER A 69 -7.41 -12.17 1.85
C SER A 69 -8.65 -12.39 2.74
N MET A 70 -8.95 -11.43 3.60
CA MET A 70 -10.14 -11.53 4.45
C MET A 70 -11.36 -11.37 3.54
N PRO A 71 -12.37 -12.24 3.68
CA PRO A 71 -13.61 -12.09 2.92
C PRO A 71 -14.23 -10.72 3.22
N LYS A 72 -14.77 -10.08 2.17
CA LYS A 72 -15.51 -8.81 2.31
C LYS A 72 -16.73 -8.94 3.22
N SER A 73 -17.23 -10.16 3.41
CA SER A 73 -18.31 -10.52 4.34
C SER A 73 -17.76 -10.92 5.70
N LEU A 74 -18.35 -10.38 6.76
CA LEU A 74 -18.06 -10.75 8.15
C LEU A 74 -18.56 -12.17 8.45
N ASN A 75 -17.78 -12.96 9.18
CA ASN A 75 -18.26 -14.22 9.74
C ASN A 75 -19.17 -13.98 10.97
N GLU A 76 -19.91 -14.99 11.41
CA GLU A 76 -20.91 -14.83 12.50
C GLU A 76 -20.30 -14.32 13.82
N LYS A 77 -19.05 -14.68 14.12
CA LYS A 77 -18.34 -14.22 15.33
C LYS A 77 -17.96 -12.74 15.22
N GLU A 78 -17.37 -12.33 14.09
CA GLU A 78 -17.05 -10.93 13.81
C GLU A 78 -18.32 -10.05 13.84
N GLN A 79 -19.46 -10.56 13.36
CA GLN A 79 -20.74 -9.84 13.43
C GLN A 79 -21.23 -9.60 14.86
N GLN A 80 -20.92 -10.51 15.79
CA GLN A 80 -21.27 -10.36 17.21
C GLN A 80 -20.34 -9.37 17.94
N GLU A 81 -19.16 -9.10 17.39
CA GLU A 81 -18.16 -8.18 17.97
C GLU A 81 -18.29 -6.74 17.47
N LEU A 82 -19.17 -6.48 16.50
CA LEU A 82 -19.39 -5.13 15.99
C LEU A 82 -19.86 -4.19 17.09
N VAL A 83 -19.27 -3.01 17.09
CA VAL A 83 -19.59 -1.92 18.01
C VAL A 83 -20.29 -0.81 17.23
N ASP A 84 -21.35 -0.25 17.80
CA ASP A 84 -22.04 0.91 17.23
C ASP A 84 -21.18 2.17 17.28
N LEU A 85 -21.51 3.16 16.43
CA LEU A 85 -20.84 4.47 16.41
C LEU A 85 -20.76 5.15 17.79
N SER A 86 -21.79 5.00 18.64
CA SER A 86 -21.80 5.62 19.98
C SER A 86 -20.93 4.90 21.00
N ASP A 87 -20.54 3.65 20.75
CA ASP A 87 -20.04 2.73 21.76
C ASP A 87 -18.53 2.45 21.60
N VAL A 88 -17.91 3.12 20.63
CA VAL A 88 -16.46 3.05 20.39
C VAL A 88 -15.67 3.60 21.58
N LYS A 89 -14.50 3.00 21.86
CA LYS A 89 -13.67 3.33 23.01
C LYS A 89 -12.51 4.24 22.61
N LEU A 90 -12.25 5.28 23.40
CA LEU A 90 -11.12 6.19 23.18
C LEU A 90 -9.79 5.42 23.10
N GLY A 91 -8.97 5.74 22.10
CA GLY A 91 -7.67 5.12 21.86
C GLY A 91 -7.71 3.74 21.20
N GLN A 92 -8.87 3.08 21.11
CA GLN A 92 -9.01 1.76 20.48
C GLN A 92 -8.98 1.89 18.95
N GLU A 93 -8.36 0.90 18.29
CA GLU A 93 -8.36 0.75 16.83
C GLU A 93 -9.51 -0.16 16.38
N TYR A 94 -10.18 0.24 15.30
CA TYR A 94 -11.31 -0.45 14.69
C TYR A 94 -11.20 -0.45 13.17
N GLU A 95 -11.75 -1.47 12.53
CA GLU A 95 -12.03 -1.47 11.11
C GLU A 95 -13.45 -0.94 10.85
N LEU A 96 -13.57 -0.04 9.87
CA LEU A 96 -14.85 0.59 9.51
C LEU A 96 -15.75 -0.38 8.72
N VAL A 97 -16.98 -0.54 9.20
CA VAL A 97 -18.05 -1.30 8.57
C VAL A 97 -19.23 -0.36 8.28
N VAL A 98 -19.76 -0.40 7.06
CA VAL A 98 -20.84 0.51 6.64
C VAL A 98 -22.05 -0.23 6.11
N THR A 99 -23.23 0.27 6.47
CA THR A 99 -24.48 -0.04 5.80
C THR A 99 -25.00 1.22 5.11
N THR A 100 -25.10 1.20 3.78
CA THR A 100 -25.39 2.39 2.95
C THR A 100 -26.80 2.33 2.35
N TYR A 101 -27.36 3.50 2.02
CA TYR A 101 -28.63 3.62 1.31
C TYR A 101 -28.62 2.93 -0.07
N ALA A 102 -27.44 2.76 -0.68
CA ALA A 102 -27.26 2.12 -1.98
C ALA A 102 -27.26 0.58 -1.89
N GLY A 103 -27.49 -0.01 -0.72
CA GLY A 103 -27.64 -1.46 -0.55
C GLY A 103 -26.36 -2.23 -0.24
N LEU A 104 -25.31 -1.54 0.21
CA LEU A 104 -24.20 -2.23 0.90
C LEU A 104 -24.63 -2.50 2.33
N TYR A 105 -24.60 -3.75 2.78
CA TYR A 105 -25.00 -4.16 4.13
C TYR A 105 -23.80 -4.72 4.86
N ARG A 106 -23.47 -4.12 6.02
CA ARG A 106 -22.32 -4.51 6.85
C ARG A 106 -21.04 -4.69 6.03
N TYR A 107 -20.82 -3.79 5.07
CA TYR A 107 -19.69 -3.86 4.16
C TYR A 107 -18.42 -3.39 4.84
N ARG A 108 -17.38 -4.23 4.83
CA ARG A 108 -16.06 -3.89 5.34
C ARG A 108 -15.35 -2.93 4.37
N VAL A 109 -15.14 -1.69 4.81
CA VAL A 109 -14.41 -0.68 4.02
C VAL A 109 -12.92 -1.05 3.91
N GLY A 110 -12.40 -1.73 4.93
CA GLY A 110 -10.99 -2.10 5.05
C GLY A 110 -10.11 -1.00 5.64
N ASP A 111 -10.68 0.15 5.99
CA ASP A 111 -9.96 1.24 6.65
C ASP A 111 -9.87 0.98 8.17
N VAL A 112 -8.69 1.17 8.75
CA VAL A 112 -8.43 1.09 10.18
C VAL A 112 -8.37 2.50 10.75
N LEU A 113 -9.21 2.73 11.76
CA LEU A 113 -9.44 4.01 12.41
C LEU A 113 -9.16 3.88 13.90
N ARG A 114 -8.51 4.90 14.48
CA ARG A 114 -8.33 4.99 15.94
C ARG A 114 -9.18 6.10 16.51
N VAL A 115 -9.93 5.82 17.57
CA VAL A 115 -10.75 6.84 18.23
C VAL A 115 -9.84 7.87 18.89
N ALA A 116 -9.89 9.11 18.42
CA ALA A 116 -9.07 10.23 18.88
C ALA A 116 -9.76 11.06 19.96
N GLY A 117 -11.09 11.08 19.96
CA GLY A 117 -11.90 11.92 20.84
C GLY A 117 -13.37 11.90 20.43
N PHE A 118 -14.13 12.83 20.99
CA PHE A 118 -15.56 12.97 20.72
C PHE A 118 -15.92 14.43 20.53
N LYS A 119 -16.68 14.73 19.48
CA LYS A 119 -17.42 15.97 19.35
C LYS A 119 -18.84 15.73 19.85
N ASN A 120 -19.16 16.25 21.02
CA ASN A 120 -20.41 15.93 21.71
C ASN A 120 -20.50 14.40 21.91
N LYS A 121 -21.46 13.73 21.26
CA LYS A 121 -21.60 12.26 21.26
C LYS A 121 -21.01 11.58 20.02
N SER A 122 -20.59 12.34 19.01
CA SER A 122 -20.04 11.79 17.77
C SER A 122 -18.55 11.55 17.92
N PRO A 123 -18.06 10.32 17.71
CA PRO A 123 -16.63 10.02 17.78
C PRO A 123 -15.84 10.70 16.66
N GLN A 124 -14.58 10.99 16.94
CA GLN A 124 -13.59 11.51 16.01
C GLN A 124 -12.49 10.48 15.83
N PHE A 125 -12.02 10.28 14.60
CA PHE A 125 -11.08 9.21 14.26
C PHE A 125 -9.81 9.73 13.60
N ASN A 126 -8.66 9.23 14.03
CA ASN A 126 -7.45 9.28 13.22
C ASN A 126 -7.49 8.14 12.19
N PHE A 127 -7.16 8.45 10.94
CA PHE A 127 -6.95 7.44 9.92
C PHE A 127 -5.58 6.78 10.13
N ILE A 128 -5.54 5.46 10.30
CA ILE A 128 -4.30 4.71 10.55
C ILE A 128 -3.76 4.15 9.24
N CYS A 129 -4.54 3.29 8.59
CA CYS A 129 -4.19 2.69 7.31
C CYS A 129 -5.41 2.08 6.64
N ARG A 130 -5.25 1.67 5.39
CA ARG A 130 -6.15 0.71 4.74
C ARG A 130 -5.50 -0.66 4.79
N LYS A 131 -6.23 -1.68 5.27
CA LYS A 131 -5.74 -3.07 5.34
C LYS A 131 -5.31 -3.54 3.96
N ASN A 132 -4.29 -4.38 3.95
CA ASN A 132 -3.73 -5.03 2.76
C ASN A 132 -3.15 -4.07 1.70
N VAL A 133 -2.87 -2.80 2.00
CA VAL A 133 -2.17 -1.91 1.06
C VAL A 133 -0.67 -1.92 1.34
N ALA A 134 0.11 -2.50 0.44
CA ALA A 134 1.57 -2.50 0.50
C ALA A 134 2.16 -1.22 -0.13
N LEU A 135 1.78 -0.91 -1.37
CA LEU A 135 2.28 0.23 -2.14
C LEU A 135 1.12 1.13 -2.60
N SER A 136 1.40 2.44 -2.66
CA SER A 136 0.45 3.47 -3.11
C SER A 136 1.18 4.78 -3.40
N ILE A 137 1.04 5.32 -4.61
CA ILE A 137 1.57 6.63 -5.03
C ILE A 137 0.46 7.69 -5.04
N ASP A 138 -0.66 7.41 -5.69
CA ASP A 138 -1.83 8.26 -5.81
C ASP A 138 -3.07 7.51 -5.29
N SER A 139 -3.99 7.14 -6.17
CA SER A 139 -5.21 6.38 -5.88
C SER A 139 -5.01 4.86 -6.01
N ASP A 140 -3.88 4.45 -6.58
CA ASP A 140 -3.46 3.06 -6.69
C ASP A 140 -3.23 2.45 -5.31
N LYS A 141 -3.63 1.18 -5.18
CA LYS A 141 -3.49 0.38 -3.98
C LYS A 141 -3.07 -1.00 -4.41
N THR A 142 -1.79 -1.31 -4.26
CA THR A 142 -1.25 -2.64 -4.54
C THR A 142 -1.05 -3.40 -3.25
N ASP A 143 -1.61 -4.60 -3.19
CA ASP A 143 -1.46 -5.51 -2.05
C ASP A 143 -0.24 -6.42 -2.19
N GLU A 144 0.11 -7.12 -1.11
CA GLU A 144 1.29 -8.00 -1.09
C GLU A 144 1.13 -9.21 -2.04
N VAL A 145 -0.09 -9.73 -2.20
CA VAL A 145 -0.38 -10.90 -3.05
C VAL A 145 -0.24 -10.53 -4.53
N GLU A 146 -0.80 -9.38 -4.90
CA GLU A 146 -0.67 -8.80 -6.23
C GLU A 146 0.78 -8.51 -6.57
N LEU A 147 1.52 -7.86 -5.66
CA LEU A 147 2.94 -7.58 -5.85
C LEU A 147 3.74 -8.88 -6.01
N HIS A 148 3.48 -9.89 -5.17
CA HIS A 148 4.17 -11.17 -5.24
C HIS A 148 3.94 -11.87 -6.58
N LYS A 149 2.68 -11.96 -7.01
CA LYS A 149 2.33 -12.53 -8.32
C LYS A 149 2.96 -11.76 -9.48
N ALA A 150 3.02 -10.44 -9.39
CA ALA A 150 3.65 -9.60 -10.41
C ALA A 150 5.16 -9.87 -10.50
N VAL A 151 5.84 -10.04 -9.36
CA VAL A 151 7.25 -10.41 -9.30
C VAL A 151 7.47 -11.83 -9.84
N GLU A 152 6.65 -12.82 -9.46
CA GLU A 152 6.73 -14.18 -10.00
C GLU A 152 6.63 -14.21 -11.54
N ASN A 153 5.71 -13.45 -12.11
CA ASN A 153 5.56 -13.33 -13.56
C ASN A 153 6.82 -12.73 -14.21
N ALA A 154 7.41 -11.71 -13.59
CA ALA A 154 8.60 -11.05 -14.13
C ALA A 154 9.85 -11.95 -14.05
N VAL A 155 10.01 -12.75 -12.99
CA VAL A 155 11.14 -13.68 -12.84
C VAL A 155 11.19 -14.73 -13.94
N THR A 156 10.07 -15.04 -14.62
CA THR A 156 10.06 -15.94 -15.77
C THR A 156 10.96 -15.47 -16.92
N HIS A 157 11.18 -14.16 -17.06
CA HIS A 157 12.10 -13.59 -18.06
C HIS A 157 13.57 -13.82 -17.72
N LEU A 158 13.90 -14.13 -16.46
CA LEU A 158 15.27 -14.42 -16.01
C LEU A 158 15.65 -15.90 -16.16
N MET A 159 14.66 -16.80 -16.28
CA MET A 159 14.89 -18.24 -16.40
C MET A 159 15.87 -18.65 -17.52
N PRO A 160 15.86 -18.03 -18.73
CA PRO A 160 16.81 -18.38 -19.79
C PRO A 160 18.28 -18.04 -19.50
N PHE A 161 18.55 -17.26 -18.45
CA PHE A 161 19.88 -16.79 -18.08
C PHE A 161 20.46 -17.54 -16.88
N ASP A 162 19.78 -18.58 -16.38
CA ASP A 162 20.15 -19.32 -15.16
C ASP A 162 20.36 -18.40 -13.93
N VAL A 163 19.58 -17.32 -13.88
CA VAL A 163 19.53 -16.38 -12.76
C VAL A 163 18.24 -16.59 -11.97
N THR A 164 18.38 -16.64 -10.64
CA THR A 164 17.26 -16.82 -9.73
C THR A 164 17.12 -15.60 -8.82
N LEU A 165 15.88 -15.20 -8.54
CA LEU A 165 15.59 -14.17 -7.55
C LEU A 165 15.67 -14.80 -6.16
N THR A 166 16.65 -14.38 -5.36
CA THR A 166 16.83 -14.85 -3.98
C THR A 166 15.79 -14.21 -3.07
N GLU A 167 15.76 -12.87 -3.06
CA GLU A 167 14.86 -12.10 -2.21
C GLU A 167 14.49 -10.77 -2.88
N TYR A 168 13.35 -10.22 -2.45
CA TYR A 168 12.93 -8.89 -2.88
C TYR A 168 12.15 -8.13 -1.81
N THR A 169 12.21 -6.81 -1.90
CA THR A 169 11.35 -5.88 -1.17
C THR A 169 10.99 -4.69 -2.07
N SER A 170 10.10 -3.82 -1.61
CA SER A 170 9.61 -2.69 -2.39
C SER A 170 9.40 -1.44 -1.53
N PHE A 171 9.36 -0.28 -2.17
CA PHE A 171 8.87 0.95 -1.55
C PHE A 171 8.28 1.88 -2.60
N ALA A 172 7.51 2.87 -2.12
CA ALA A 172 6.97 3.94 -2.95
C ALA A 172 7.94 5.14 -2.91
N ASP A 173 8.59 5.42 -4.03
CA ASP A 173 9.47 6.57 -4.17
C ASP A 173 8.66 7.82 -4.52
N THR A 174 8.83 8.86 -3.71
CA THR A 174 8.14 10.15 -3.83
C THR A 174 9.11 11.32 -3.92
N THR A 175 10.39 11.03 -4.16
CA THR A 175 11.45 12.04 -4.37
C THR A 175 11.29 12.76 -5.70
N THR A 176 10.73 12.08 -6.72
CA THR A 176 10.37 12.64 -8.02
C THR A 176 8.85 12.77 -8.17
N ILE A 177 8.42 13.67 -9.06
CA ILE A 177 7.00 13.88 -9.39
C ILE A 177 6.81 13.62 -10.89
N PRO A 178 5.96 12.65 -11.31
CA PRO A 178 5.20 11.74 -10.44
C PRO A 178 6.11 10.76 -9.69
N GLY A 179 5.66 10.31 -8.51
CA GLY A 179 6.33 9.24 -7.77
C GLY A 179 6.16 7.88 -8.46
N HIS A 180 6.96 6.89 -8.10
CA HIS A 180 6.97 5.57 -8.74
C HIS A 180 7.25 4.44 -7.75
N TYR A 181 6.97 3.21 -8.18
CA TYR A 181 7.32 2.03 -7.39
C TYR A 181 8.77 1.65 -7.64
N VAL A 182 9.48 1.33 -6.56
CA VAL A 182 10.84 0.78 -6.62
C VAL A 182 10.83 -0.60 -5.99
N ILE A 183 11.40 -1.57 -6.69
CA ILE A 183 11.53 -2.96 -6.25
C ILE A 183 13.01 -3.32 -6.19
N PHE A 184 13.49 -3.71 -5.01
CA PHE A 184 14.85 -4.18 -4.83
C PHE A 184 14.91 -5.68 -5.05
N TRP A 185 15.81 -6.15 -5.92
CA TRP A 185 16.03 -7.56 -6.23
C TRP A 185 17.45 -7.97 -5.86
N GLU A 186 17.58 -9.03 -5.07
CA GLU A 186 18.84 -9.74 -4.87
C GLU A 186 18.83 -11.02 -5.70
N LEU A 187 19.81 -11.15 -6.58
CA LEU A 187 19.86 -12.22 -7.57
C LEU A 187 21.00 -13.20 -7.24
N SER A 188 20.72 -14.48 -7.38
CA SER A 188 21.73 -15.54 -7.38
C SER A 188 22.00 -15.99 -8.80
N VAL A 189 23.27 -15.91 -9.19
CA VAL A 189 23.78 -16.23 -10.52
C VAL A 189 24.50 -17.58 -10.45
N ASN A 190 24.09 -18.54 -11.27
CA ASN A 190 24.80 -19.81 -11.37
C ASN A 190 26.12 -19.65 -12.15
N ASN A 191 27.14 -20.45 -11.84
CA ASN A 191 28.51 -20.28 -12.34
C ASN A 191 28.67 -20.34 -13.88
N GLU A 192 27.66 -20.81 -14.62
CA GLU A 192 27.65 -20.87 -16.10
C GLU A 192 26.71 -19.84 -16.74
N ALA A 193 26.16 -18.90 -15.95
CA ALA A 193 25.15 -17.95 -16.40
C ALA A 193 25.69 -16.95 -17.43
N THR A 194 24.88 -16.71 -18.45
CA THR A 194 25.13 -15.60 -19.37
C THR A 194 24.76 -14.28 -18.70
N PRO A 195 25.52 -13.20 -18.93
CA PRO A 195 25.17 -11.88 -18.39
C PRO A 195 23.78 -11.45 -18.86
N VAL A 196 22.89 -11.14 -17.93
CA VAL A 196 21.54 -10.66 -18.25
C VAL A 196 21.65 -9.27 -18.87
N PRO A 197 21.18 -9.07 -20.12
CA PRO A 197 21.24 -7.76 -20.76
C PRO A 197 20.25 -6.78 -20.08
N PRO A 198 20.55 -5.47 -20.06
CA PRO A 198 19.66 -4.45 -19.49
C PRO A 198 18.21 -4.52 -19.98
N SER A 199 18.00 -4.82 -21.26
CA SER A 199 16.67 -4.93 -21.86
C SER A 199 15.79 -5.99 -21.21
N VAL A 200 16.37 -7.07 -20.66
CA VAL A 200 15.60 -8.10 -19.96
C VAL A 200 15.09 -7.57 -18.62
N PHE A 201 15.86 -6.76 -17.91
CA PHE A 201 15.37 -6.10 -16.69
C PHE A 201 14.31 -5.05 -16.98
N GLU A 202 14.42 -4.33 -18.09
CA GLU A 202 13.38 -3.42 -18.59
C GLU A 202 12.09 -4.18 -18.92
N ASP A 203 12.19 -5.33 -19.58
CA ASP A 203 11.05 -6.22 -19.84
C ASP A 203 10.45 -6.78 -18.54
N CYS A 204 11.29 -7.13 -17.54
CA CYS A 204 10.82 -7.50 -16.20
C CYS A 204 10.03 -6.36 -15.56
N CYS A 205 10.53 -5.11 -15.61
CA CYS A 205 9.82 -3.95 -15.07
C CYS A 205 8.41 -3.85 -15.68
N LEU A 206 8.33 -3.96 -17.01
CA LEU A 206 7.05 -3.92 -17.71
C LEU A 206 6.14 -5.11 -17.36
N ALA A 207 6.68 -6.33 -17.24
CA ALA A 207 5.91 -7.51 -16.86
C ALA A 207 5.28 -7.36 -15.47
N ILE A 208 5.99 -6.72 -14.54
CA ILE A 208 5.42 -6.33 -13.24
C ILE A 208 4.28 -5.34 -13.46
N GLU A 209 4.51 -4.23 -14.18
CA GLU A 209 3.48 -3.20 -14.41
C GLU A 209 2.21 -3.75 -15.08
N GLU A 210 2.35 -4.67 -16.04
CA GLU A 210 1.23 -5.33 -16.74
C GLU A 210 0.43 -6.27 -15.82
N SER A 211 1.09 -6.81 -14.78
CA SER A 211 0.47 -7.70 -13.80
C SER A 211 -0.27 -6.96 -12.68
N LEU A 212 -0.03 -5.65 -12.52
CA LEU A 212 -0.70 -4.81 -11.53
C LEU A 212 -2.13 -4.42 -11.96
N ASN A 213 -2.92 -3.99 -10.98
CA ASN A 213 -4.34 -3.71 -11.15
C ASN A 213 -4.60 -2.56 -12.14
N SER A 214 -5.87 -2.47 -12.55
CA SER A 214 -6.33 -1.46 -13.50
C SER A 214 -6.05 -0.03 -13.05
N VAL A 215 -6.09 0.26 -11.74
CA VAL A 215 -5.86 1.62 -11.21
C VAL A 215 -4.39 2.02 -11.36
N TYR A 216 -3.45 1.13 -11.03
CA TYR A 216 -2.02 1.36 -11.29
C TYR A 216 -1.77 1.60 -12.79
N ARG A 217 -2.29 0.72 -13.64
CA ARG A 217 -2.09 0.82 -15.10
C ARG A 217 -2.75 2.06 -15.69
N GLN A 218 -3.88 2.50 -15.14
CA GLN A 218 -4.52 3.77 -15.48
C GLN A 218 -3.63 4.96 -15.10
N GLY A 219 -3.10 4.97 -13.87
CA GLY A 219 -2.20 6.01 -13.38
C GLY A 219 -0.94 6.17 -14.23
N ARG A 220 -0.41 5.07 -14.76
CA ARG A 220 0.71 5.05 -15.71
C ARG A 220 0.33 5.50 -17.12
N ALA A 221 -0.71 4.90 -17.70
CA ALA A 221 -1.03 5.02 -19.12
C ALA A 221 -1.85 6.28 -19.44
N SER A 222 -2.83 6.61 -18.61
CA SER A 222 -3.81 7.69 -18.81
C SER A 222 -3.49 8.91 -17.96
N ASP A 223 -3.55 8.76 -16.63
CA ASP A 223 -3.63 9.92 -15.72
C ASP A 223 -2.27 10.58 -15.48
N LYS A 224 -1.18 9.88 -15.84
CA LYS A 224 0.22 10.30 -15.64
C LYS A 224 0.56 10.66 -14.20
N SER A 225 -0.17 10.07 -13.24
CA SER A 225 0.02 10.25 -11.80
C SER A 225 1.09 9.33 -11.21
N ILE A 226 1.51 8.29 -11.95
CA ILE A 226 2.53 7.32 -11.52
C ILE A 226 3.67 7.29 -12.55
N GLY A 227 4.91 7.40 -12.08
CA GLY A 227 6.13 7.27 -12.86
C GLY A 227 6.46 5.81 -13.23
N PRO A 228 7.43 5.57 -14.14
CA PRO A 228 7.83 4.21 -14.53
C PRO A 228 8.35 3.41 -13.34
N LEU A 229 7.87 2.17 -13.20
CA LEU A 229 8.39 1.24 -12.21
C LEU A 229 9.90 1.05 -12.38
N GLU A 230 10.61 1.02 -11.27
CA GLU A 230 12.05 0.84 -11.21
C GLU A 230 12.41 -0.48 -10.50
N ILE A 231 13.28 -1.27 -11.11
CA ILE A 231 13.95 -2.40 -10.46
C ILE A 231 15.38 -1.98 -10.12
N LYS A 232 15.76 -2.12 -8.85
CA LYS A 232 17.12 -1.91 -8.36
C LYS A 232 17.74 -3.26 -7.99
N ILE A 233 18.82 -3.64 -8.66
CA ILE A 233 19.56 -4.86 -8.35
C ILE A 233 20.54 -4.56 -7.23
N VAL A 234 20.49 -5.33 -6.16
CA VAL A 234 21.39 -5.17 -5.00
C VAL A 234 22.48 -6.23 -4.99
N GLU A 235 23.60 -5.91 -4.31
CA GLU A 235 24.69 -6.86 -4.06
C GLU A 235 24.21 -8.11 -3.31
N ASN A 236 24.84 -9.26 -3.57
CA ASN A 236 24.55 -10.50 -2.85
C ASN A 236 24.89 -10.36 -1.34
N GLY A 237 24.03 -10.86 -0.46
CA GLY A 237 24.09 -10.68 0.99
C GLY A 237 23.57 -9.33 1.49
N THR A 238 22.81 -8.59 0.67
CA THR A 238 22.17 -7.34 1.10
C THR A 238 20.99 -7.60 2.01
N PHE A 239 20.16 -8.61 1.70
CA PHE A 239 19.03 -9.01 2.54
C PHE A 239 19.47 -9.65 3.86
N ASP A 240 20.65 -10.27 3.92
CA ASP A 240 21.26 -10.73 5.18
C ASP A 240 21.56 -9.54 6.10
N LYS A 241 22.16 -8.47 5.56
CA LYS A 241 22.40 -7.24 6.33
C LYS A 241 21.12 -6.55 6.75
N LEU A 242 20.08 -6.60 5.91
CA LEU A 242 18.75 -6.11 6.27
C LEU A 242 18.18 -6.89 7.46
N MET A 243 18.33 -8.23 7.46
CA MET A 243 17.94 -9.09 8.57
C MET A 243 18.71 -8.74 9.85
N ASP A 244 20.04 -8.63 9.79
CA ASP A 244 20.87 -8.23 10.93
C ASP A 244 20.43 -6.89 11.52
N TYR A 245 20.14 -5.91 10.65
CA TYR A 245 19.63 -4.62 11.07
C TYR A 245 18.26 -4.73 11.74
N ALA A 246 17.33 -5.50 11.17
CA ALA A 246 16.02 -5.74 11.78
C ALA A 246 16.12 -6.44 13.15
N ILE A 247 17.05 -7.40 13.30
CA ILE A 247 17.32 -8.06 14.58
C ILE A 247 17.86 -7.05 15.61
N SER A 248 18.75 -6.13 15.19
CA SER A 248 19.27 -5.08 16.07
C SER A 248 18.17 -4.12 16.58
N LEU A 249 17.09 -3.96 15.81
CA LEU A 249 15.89 -3.19 16.17
C LEU A 249 14.90 -3.99 17.04
N GLY A 250 15.23 -5.23 17.40
CA GLY A 250 14.43 -6.09 18.28
C GLY A 250 13.57 -7.13 17.57
N ALA A 251 13.78 -7.39 16.27
CA ALA A 251 13.11 -8.50 15.60
C ALA A 251 13.60 -9.86 16.11
N SER A 252 12.69 -10.82 16.26
CA SER A 252 13.04 -12.19 16.64
C SER A 252 13.69 -12.91 15.46
N ILE A 253 14.90 -13.44 15.67
CA ILE A 253 15.69 -14.18 14.67
C ILE A 253 14.87 -15.32 14.04
N ASN A 254 14.20 -16.13 14.87
CA ASN A 254 13.50 -17.34 14.42
C ASN A 254 12.17 -17.05 13.71
N GLN A 255 11.69 -15.80 13.71
CA GLN A 255 10.43 -15.40 13.09
C GLN A 255 10.62 -14.36 12.00
N TYR A 256 11.86 -13.96 11.72
CA TYR A 256 12.14 -12.95 10.72
C TYR A 256 11.74 -13.45 9.34
N LYS A 257 11.00 -12.59 8.63
CA LYS A 257 10.72 -12.70 7.21
C LYS A 257 10.99 -11.35 6.59
N THR A 258 11.63 -11.34 5.42
CA THR A 258 11.88 -10.11 4.67
C THR A 258 10.55 -9.38 4.41
N PRO A 259 10.41 -8.12 4.85
CA PRO A 259 9.20 -7.36 4.59
C PRO A 259 9.07 -7.10 3.09
N ARG A 260 7.90 -7.36 2.50
CA ARG A 260 7.68 -7.12 1.06
C ARG A 260 7.55 -5.64 0.71
N CYS A 261 7.28 -4.79 1.69
CA CYS A 261 7.29 -3.34 1.54
C CYS A 261 7.98 -2.69 2.75
N VAL A 262 8.85 -1.71 2.48
CA VAL A 262 9.58 -0.95 3.50
C VAL A 262 9.25 0.54 3.41
N LYS A 263 9.15 1.20 4.57
CA LYS A 263 8.89 2.65 4.67
C LYS A 263 9.88 3.39 5.57
N PHE A 264 10.73 2.65 6.27
CA PHE A 264 11.65 3.22 7.25
C PHE A 264 12.91 3.72 6.55
N ALA A 265 13.19 5.03 6.65
CA ALA A 265 14.25 5.67 5.89
C ALA A 265 15.64 5.01 6.05
N PRO A 266 16.10 4.63 7.26
CA PRO A 266 17.39 3.95 7.40
C PRO A 266 17.49 2.60 6.67
N ILE A 267 16.37 1.86 6.54
CA ILE A 267 16.32 0.62 5.77
C ILE A 267 16.43 0.90 4.27
N ILE A 268 15.75 1.95 3.80
CA ILE A 268 15.79 2.36 2.39
C ILE A 268 17.20 2.86 2.03
N GLU A 269 17.86 3.59 2.93
CA GLU A 269 19.26 4.02 2.76
C GLU A 269 20.22 2.82 2.71
N LEU A 270 20.06 1.84 3.61
CA LEU A 270 20.84 0.60 3.59
C LEU A 270 20.72 -0.12 2.25
N LEU A 271 19.48 -0.35 1.77
CA LEU A 271 19.22 -0.99 0.48
C LEU A 271 19.80 -0.17 -0.68
N SER A 272 19.60 1.15 -0.68
CA SER A 272 20.08 2.07 -1.72
C SER A 272 21.61 2.13 -1.80
N SER A 273 22.30 2.02 -0.67
CA SER A 273 23.77 1.99 -0.62
C SER A 273 24.40 0.74 -1.25
N ARG A 274 23.59 -0.30 -1.48
CA ARG A 274 24.00 -1.61 -1.98
C ARG A 274 23.52 -1.87 -3.41
N VAL A 275 22.99 -0.85 -4.08
CA VAL A 275 22.48 -0.98 -5.45
C VAL A 275 23.65 -1.06 -6.43
N ALA A 276 23.71 -2.16 -7.18
CA ALA A 276 24.66 -2.37 -8.26
C ALA A 276 24.18 -1.74 -9.58
N SER A 277 22.89 -1.83 -9.87
CA SER A 277 22.29 -1.26 -11.08
C SER A 277 20.80 -0.99 -10.91
N SER A 278 20.25 -0.11 -11.75
CA SER A 278 18.84 0.31 -11.75
C SER A 278 18.27 0.31 -13.16
N TYR A 279 17.04 -0.15 -13.32
CA TYR A 279 16.34 -0.25 -14.60
C TYR A 279 14.91 0.25 -14.45
N PHE A 280 14.40 0.92 -15.49
CA PHE A 280 13.04 1.44 -15.51
C PHE A 280 12.20 0.73 -16.57
N SER A 281 10.89 0.66 -16.35
CA SER A 281 9.95 0.21 -17.38
C SER A 281 10.08 1.10 -18.63
N PRO A 282 10.35 0.52 -19.81
CA PRO A 282 10.66 1.27 -21.02
C PRO A 282 9.42 1.87 -21.69
N LYS A 283 8.22 1.40 -21.31
CA LYS A 283 6.94 1.85 -21.86
C LYS A 283 5.82 1.71 -20.84
N CYS A 284 4.66 2.31 -21.15
CA CYS A 284 3.49 2.18 -20.28
C CYS A 284 2.87 0.77 -20.40
N PRO A 285 2.32 0.21 -19.31
CA PRO A 285 1.53 -1.01 -19.37
C PRO A 285 0.23 -0.77 -20.15
N LYS A 286 -0.36 -1.85 -20.68
CA LYS A 286 -1.62 -1.78 -21.42
C LYS A 286 -2.75 -1.42 -20.48
N TRP A 287 -3.52 -0.40 -20.87
CA TRP A 287 -4.74 -0.02 -20.19
C TRP A 287 -5.78 0.48 -21.19
N VAL A 288 -7.05 0.13 -20.94
CA VAL A 288 -8.20 0.63 -21.70
C VAL A 288 -9.35 0.94 -20.73
N PRO A 289 -10.14 1.99 -20.97
CA PRO A 289 -11.33 2.27 -20.17
C PRO A 289 -12.37 1.15 -20.32
N GLY A 290 -12.78 0.55 -19.19
CA GLY A 290 -13.90 -0.39 -19.10
C GLY A 290 -13.58 -1.87 -19.34
N HIS A 291 -14.22 -2.74 -18.55
CA HIS A 291 -14.32 -4.16 -18.87
C HIS A 291 -15.25 -4.33 -20.09
N LYS A 292 -14.73 -4.85 -21.21
CA LYS A 292 -15.52 -5.19 -22.42
C LYS A 292 -16.61 -6.27 -22.20
N GLN A 293 -16.90 -6.69 -20.97
CA GLN A 293 -17.77 -7.85 -20.72
C GLN A 293 -19.28 -7.55 -20.60
N TRP A 294 -19.73 -6.29 -20.75
CA TRP A 294 -21.17 -5.96 -20.72
C TRP A 294 -21.85 -5.77 -22.08
N GLY A 295 -21.15 -6.03 -23.18
CA GLY A 295 -21.75 -5.99 -24.52
C GLY A 295 -21.68 -7.37 -25.17
N ASN A 296 -22.72 -8.19 -24.98
CA ASN A 296 -23.24 -9.21 -25.91
C ASN A 296 -24.11 -10.24 -25.15
N VAL A 297 -25.24 -9.79 -24.63
CA VAL A 297 -26.43 -10.65 -24.53
C VAL A 297 -27.64 -9.77 -24.86
N SER A 298 -27.99 -9.74 -26.14
CA SER A 298 -29.28 -9.28 -26.66
C SER A 298 -29.66 -10.18 -27.81
#